data_AF-A0A507BNU9-F1
#
_entry.id   AF-A0A507BNU9-F1
#
_cell.length_a   1.000
_cell.length_b   1.000
_cell.length_c   1.000
_cell.angle_alpha   90.00
_cell.angle_beta   90.00
_cell.angle_gamma   90.00
#
_symmetry.space_group_name_H-M   'P 1'
#
loop_
_entity.id
_entity.type
_entity.pdbx_description
1 polymer ?
#
loop_
_entity_poly.entity_id
_entity_poly.type
_entity_poly.pdbx_seq_one_letter_code
_entity_poly.pdbx_strand_id
1 'polypeptide(L)'
;MPPTTRGSRTASPAPSAASSLNLSEGAVSALIATKILERKARFDAEASRDVTEKRLQQYSQELEVFRNEAGQHRDTLQTASKDLAARLEAVQSSLAKYQAQTDLELSQLDQRLDDEVARVEKQISSLSRNLNADHETLRSEIESFSGRLQQPTEDPSSTSLTALSDKLAGLSVRLDAESSRVHSLAEDVGCSRQSLEVVTADLTRAVAAAQANSTTALERLSQQLTDELAQLDKSVAAQEQKSASFTPEMCMFVAELFARKDDILSLLNRSETYPSPCPDILDVAEGAAIPLDTSSSTASDPGEGDKNCEGAIESPNTSPFPEASLQHDHRPTGAGKPQVSARFMAVGELLQKHNTSYRSDAPKSEVVFVWNFLRSITDIPWMRFIQKTLLEDHPDLVYRAKKAGRAAHDVSLRNGFTWAKLCESMAKIDMNNIPEHLR
;
A
#
# COMPACT_ATOMS: atom_id res chain seq x y z
N MET A 1 -7.92 -52.05 -45.90
CA MET A 1 -7.17 -52.73 -46.98
C MET A 1 -5.68 -52.66 -46.69
N PRO A 2 -5.02 -53.78 -46.34
CA PRO A 2 -3.57 -53.87 -46.27
C PRO A 2 -3.00 -54.68 -47.45
N PRO A 3 -1.76 -54.46 -47.91
CA PRO A 3 -1.15 -55.34 -48.88
C PRO A 3 -0.63 -56.60 -48.18
N THR A 4 -1.10 -57.74 -48.67
CA THR A 4 -0.67 -59.09 -48.33
C THR A 4 0.55 -59.42 -49.18
N THR A 5 1.70 -59.73 -48.58
CA THR A 5 2.84 -60.32 -49.30
C THR A 5 3.13 -61.72 -48.80
N ARG A 6 3.11 -62.63 -49.77
CA ARG A 6 3.09 -64.09 -49.72
C ARG A 6 4.36 -64.60 -50.42
N GLY A 7 4.96 -65.67 -49.90
CA GLY A 7 6.00 -66.48 -50.56
C GLY A 7 7.42 -66.09 -50.14
N SER A 8 8.34 -67.00 -49.80
CA SER A 8 8.51 -68.37 -50.27
C SER A 8 9.22 -69.22 -49.21
N ARG A 9 8.65 -70.40 -48.90
CA ARG A 9 9.33 -71.45 -48.15
C ARG A 9 10.25 -72.22 -49.11
N THR A 10 11.55 -72.02 -49.00
CA THR A 10 12.55 -72.97 -49.49
C THR A 10 12.88 -73.93 -48.34
N ALA A 11 12.48 -75.20 -48.51
CA ALA A 11 12.89 -76.29 -47.63
C ALA A 11 14.39 -76.53 -47.85
N SER A 12 15.20 -76.26 -46.83
CA SER A 12 16.62 -76.64 -46.81
C SER A 12 16.76 -78.02 -46.14
N PRO A 13 17.64 -78.89 -46.67
CA PRO A 13 17.75 -80.28 -46.26
C PRO A 13 18.36 -80.43 -44.87
N ALA A 14 17.89 -81.42 -44.13
CA ALA A 14 18.50 -81.89 -42.90
C ALA A 14 19.91 -82.45 -43.18
N PRO A 15 20.97 -82.02 -42.45
CA PRO A 15 22.25 -82.69 -42.49
C PRO A 15 22.24 -83.86 -41.50
N SER A 16 21.99 -85.06 -42.04
CA SER A 16 22.47 -86.31 -41.47
C SER A 16 23.94 -86.48 -41.84
N ALA A 17 24.85 -86.34 -40.88
CA ALA A 17 26.14 -87.04 -40.84
C ALA A 17 26.83 -86.75 -39.50
N ALA A 18 26.86 -87.76 -38.64
CA ALA A 18 27.78 -87.83 -37.51
C ALA A 18 29.21 -88.02 -38.08
N SER A 19 29.85 -86.91 -38.44
CA SER A 19 31.28 -86.86 -38.73
C SER A 19 32.00 -86.54 -37.44
N SER A 20 32.64 -87.55 -36.83
CA SER A 20 33.56 -87.39 -35.72
C SER A 20 34.71 -86.46 -36.13
N LEU A 21 34.55 -85.17 -35.82
CA LEU A 21 35.58 -84.16 -36.00
C LEU A 21 36.70 -84.45 -35.00
N ASN A 22 37.78 -85.07 -35.47
CA ASN A 22 39.08 -84.94 -34.83
C ASN A 22 39.53 -83.47 -35.00
N LEU A 23 38.99 -82.60 -34.16
CA LEU A 23 39.50 -81.24 -33.99
C LEU A 23 40.95 -81.38 -33.52
N SER A 24 41.89 -80.86 -34.31
CA SER A 24 43.27 -80.78 -33.88
C SER A 24 43.33 -79.99 -32.57
N GLU A 25 44.26 -80.36 -31.69
CA GLU A 25 44.48 -79.71 -30.40
C GLU A 25 44.59 -78.17 -30.54
N GLY A 26 45.13 -77.70 -31.68
CA GLY A 26 45.17 -76.28 -32.05
C GLY A 26 43.79 -75.63 -32.30
N ALA A 27 42.83 -76.34 -32.88
CA ALA A 27 41.47 -75.81 -33.11
C ALA A 27 40.68 -75.68 -31.79
N VAL A 28 40.87 -76.62 -30.86
CA VAL A 28 40.28 -76.54 -29.51
C VAL A 28 40.90 -75.38 -28.73
N SER A 29 42.22 -75.21 -28.79
CA SER A 29 42.91 -74.09 -28.15
C SER A 29 42.47 -72.72 -28.69
N ALA A 30 42.33 -72.59 -30.02
CA ALA A 30 41.81 -71.36 -30.65
C ALA A 30 40.37 -71.03 -30.22
N LEU A 31 39.50 -72.04 -30.15
CA LEU A 31 38.11 -71.87 -29.70
C LEU A 31 38.04 -71.42 -28.22
N ILE A 32 38.88 -71.99 -27.36
CA ILE A 32 38.99 -71.59 -25.95
C ILE A 32 39.46 -70.15 -25.84
N ALA A 33 40.50 -69.75 -26.60
CA ALA A 33 40.99 -68.37 -26.62
C ALA A 33 39.91 -67.37 -27.08
N THR A 34 39.15 -67.69 -28.13
CA THR A 34 38.01 -66.86 -28.57
C THR A 34 36.94 -66.75 -27.48
N LYS A 35 36.60 -67.85 -26.80
CA LYS A 35 35.60 -67.83 -25.71
C LYS A 35 36.05 -67.04 -24.49
N ILE A 36 37.35 -67.02 -24.19
CA ILE A 36 37.92 -66.18 -23.14
C ILE A 36 37.83 -64.69 -23.52
N LEU A 37 38.15 -64.33 -24.77
CA LEU A 37 38.02 -62.96 -25.26
C LEU A 37 36.56 -62.47 -25.26
N GLU A 38 35.61 -63.31 -25.68
CA GLU A 38 34.17 -63.01 -25.61
C GLU A 38 33.71 -62.76 -24.16
N ARG A 39 34.17 -63.58 -23.19
CA ARG A 39 33.84 -63.38 -21.78
C ARG A 39 34.43 -62.10 -21.22
N LYS A 40 35.67 -61.77 -21.58
CA LYS A 40 36.30 -60.50 -21.20
C LYS A 40 35.51 -59.30 -21.74
N ALA A 41 35.12 -59.33 -23.03
CA ALA A 41 34.32 -58.26 -23.62
C ALA A 41 32.95 -58.09 -22.94
N ARG A 42 32.31 -59.19 -22.52
CA ARG A 42 31.05 -59.12 -21.73
C ARG A 42 31.28 -58.51 -20.35
N PHE A 43 32.35 -58.90 -19.65
CA PHE A 43 32.69 -58.34 -18.35
C PHE A 43 33.00 -56.84 -18.44
N ASP A 44 33.78 -56.41 -19.43
CA ASP A 44 34.09 -54.99 -19.65
C ASP A 44 32.82 -54.18 -20.00
N ALA A 45 31.88 -54.78 -20.75
CA ALA A 45 30.59 -54.15 -21.05
C ALA A 45 29.67 -54.04 -19.83
N GLU A 46 29.66 -55.05 -18.96
CA GLU A 46 28.90 -55.06 -17.70
C GLU A 46 29.47 -54.03 -16.71
N ALA A 47 30.80 -53.96 -16.57
CA ALA A 47 31.46 -52.91 -15.80
C ALA A 47 31.15 -51.50 -16.34
N SER A 48 31.10 -51.32 -17.67
CA SER A 48 30.69 -50.05 -18.27
C SER A 48 29.21 -49.73 -17.99
N ARG A 49 28.34 -50.74 -17.98
CA ARG A 49 26.91 -50.57 -17.66
C ARG A 49 26.74 -50.08 -16.21
N ASP A 50 27.42 -50.70 -15.26
CA ASP A 50 27.36 -50.30 -13.84
C ASP A 50 27.79 -48.84 -13.63
N VAL A 51 28.84 -48.40 -14.34
CA VAL A 51 29.29 -47.01 -14.31
C VAL A 51 28.22 -46.06 -14.88
N THR A 52 27.59 -46.42 -16.00
CA THR A 52 26.50 -45.60 -16.58
C THR A 52 25.26 -45.56 -15.69
N GLU A 53 24.93 -46.66 -15.02
CA GLU A 53 23.79 -46.75 -14.12
C GLU A 53 23.98 -45.88 -12.88
N LYS A 54 25.17 -45.93 -12.25
CA LYS A 54 25.52 -45.03 -11.14
C LYS A 54 25.43 -43.55 -11.56
N ARG A 55 25.90 -43.23 -12.76
CA ARG A 55 25.83 -41.87 -13.29
C ARG A 55 24.39 -41.42 -13.55
N LEU A 56 23.52 -42.31 -14.07
CA LEU A 56 22.09 -42.04 -14.22
C LEU A 56 21.39 -41.82 -12.87
N GLN A 57 21.72 -42.64 -11.86
CA GLN A 57 21.20 -42.45 -10.51
C GLN A 57 21.61 -41.10 -9.92
N GLN A 58 22.87 -40.69 -10.09
CA GLN A 58 23.35 -39.38 -9.68
C GLN A 58 22.57 -38.25 -10.37
N TYR A 59 22.39 -38.31 -11.68
CA TYR A 59 21.62 -37.29 -12.39
C TYR A 59 20.14 -37.27 -12.01
N SER A 60 19.55 -38.42 -11.71
CA SER A 60 18.18 -38.49 -11.19
C SER A 60 18.05 -37.75 -9.86
N GLN A 61 19.04 -37.90 -8.97
CA GLN A 61 19.06 -37.18 -7.69
C GLN A 61 19.25 -35.67 -7.88
N GLU A 62 20.16 -35.26 -8.77
CA GLU A 62 20.38 -33.84 -9.10
C GLU A 62 19.13 -33.19 -9.70
N LEU A 63 18.39 -33.89 -10.57
CA LEU A 63 17.12 -33.42 -11.13
C LEU A 63 16.02 -33.29 -10.08
N GLU A 64 16.00 -34.17 -9.07
CA GLU A 64 15.05 -34.08 -7.97
C GLU A 64 15.33 -32.88 -7.07
N VAL A 65 16.60 -32.62 -6.75
CA VAL A 65 17.03 -31.41 -6.04
C VAL A 65 16.61 -30.15 -6.82
N PHE A 66 16.90 -30.10 -8.12
CA PHE A 66 16.51 -28.97 -8.96
C PHE A 66 15.00 -28.75 -9.01
N ARG A 67 14.21 -29.84 -9.10
CA ARG A 67 12.75 -29.75 -9.08
C ARG A 67 12.25 -29.15 -7.75
N ASN A 68 12.85 -29.55 -6.64
CA ASN A 68 12.49 -29.04 -5.32
C ASN A 68 12.85 -27.56 -5.17
N GLU A 69 14.04 -27.14 -5.62
CA GLU A 69 14.45 -25.73 -5.64
C GLU A 69 13.54 -24.87 -6.52
N ALA A 70 13.19 -25.35 -7.72
CA ALA A 70 12.25 -24.67 -8.60
C ALA A 70 10.84 -24.54 -7.99
N GLY A 71 10.40 -25.56 -7.23
CA GLY A 71 9.17 -25.50 -6.43
C GLY A 71 9.22 -24.40 -5.38
N GLN A 72 10.28 -24.37 -4.56
CA GLN A 72 10.47 -23.35 -3.52
C GLN A 72 10.52 -21.92 -4.10
N HIS A 73 11.17 -21.74 -5.24
CA HIS A 73 11.20 -20.44 -5.93
C HIS A 73 9.83 -20.01 -6.42
N ARG A 74 9.04 -20.93 -6.97
CA ARG A 74 7.66 -20.65 -7.39
C ARG A 74 6.80 -20.22 -6.20
N ASP A 75 6.91 -20.91 -5.08
CA ASP A 75 6.14 -20.59 -3.86
C ASP A 75 6.56 -19.23 -3.28
N THR A 76 7.86 -18.92 -3.31
CA THR A 76 8.38 -17.61 -2.90
C THR A 76 7.86 -16.49 -3.80
N LEU A 77 7.89 -16.66 -5.12
CA LEU A 77 7.34 -15.71 -6.08
C LEU A 77 5.83 -15.53 -5.91
N GLN A 78 5.10 -16.62 -5.68
CA GLN A 78 3.66 -16.55 -5.43
C GLN A 78 3.33 -15.80 -4.13
N THR A 79 4.14 -15.99 -3.09
CA THR A 79 3.99 -15.27 -1.82
C THR A 79 4.29 -13.78 -1.98
N ALA A 80 5.39 -13.44 -2.68
CA ALA A 80 5.73 -12.04 -2.98
C ALA A 80 4.67 -11.36 -3.86
N SER A 81 4.11 -12.07 -4.84
CA SER A 81 3.01 -11.56 -5.68
C SER A 81 1.75 -11.27 -4.87
N LYS A 82 1.40 -12.14 -3.91
CA LYS A 82 0.27 -11.90 -2.99
C LYS A 82 0.50 -10.70 -2.07
N ASP A 83 1.72 -10.55 -1.55
CA ASP A 83 2.08 -9.40 -0.71
C ASP A 83 2.00 -8.08 -1.48
N LEU A 84 2.53 -8.05 -2.71
CA LEU A 84 2.43 -6.87 -3.58
C LEU A 84 0.97 -6.52 -3.91
N ALA A 85 0.13 -7.51 -4.18
CA ALA A 85 -1.30 -7.29 -4.40
C ALA A 85 -1.98 -6.68 -3.16
N ALA A 86 -1.69 -7.19 -1.97
CA ALA A 86 -2.22 -6.66 -0.72
C ALA A 86 -1.74 -5.21 -0.45
N ARG A 87 -0.46 -4.90 -0.73
CA ARG A 87 0.09 -3.55 -0.63
C ARG A 87 -0.59 -2.59 -1.62
N LEU A 88 -0.87 -3.04 -2.85
CA LEU A 88 -1.55 -2.24 -3.86
C LEU A 88 -2.98 -1.89 -3.44
N GLU A 89 -3.73 -2.86 -2.94
CA GLU A 89 -5.08 -2.63 -2.36
C GLU A 89 -5.05 -1.66 -1.18
N ALA A 90 -4.05 -1.78 -0.29
CA ALA A 90 -3.88 -0.86 0.84
C ALA A 90 -3.61 0.59 0.37
N VAL A 91 -2.78 0.77 -0.66
CA VAL A 91 -2.52 2.09 -1.26
C VAL A 91 -3.77 2.64 -1.93
N GLN A 92 -4.53 1.83 -2.67
CA GLN A 92 -5.80 2.25 -3.29
C GLN A 92 -6.83 2.68 -2.24
N SER A 93 -6.96 1.93 -1.15
CA SER A 93 -7.83 2.28 -0.02
C SER A 93 -7.41 3.59 0.64
N SER A 94 -6.10 3.80 0.84
CA SER A 94 -5.57 5.06 1.38
C SER A 94 -5.87 6.24 0.45
N LEU A 95 -5.66 6.07 -0.86
CA LEU A 95 -5.94 7.10 -1.87
C LEU A 95 -7.42 7.49 -1.87
N ALA A 96 -8.33 6.52 -1.82
CA ALA A 96 -9.76 6.78 -1.75
C ALA A 96 -10.16 7.56 -0.48
N LYS A 97 -9.53 7.26 0.66
CA LYS A 97 -9.76 8.01 1.91
C LYS A 97 -9.26 9.45 1.81
N TYR A 98 -8.08 9.66 1.24
CA TYR A 98 -7.54 11.00 1.01
C TYR A 98 -8.44 11.81 0.07
N GLN A 99 -8.91 11.20 -1.03
CA GLN A 99 -9.84 11.85 -1.96
C GLN A 99 -11.15 12.25 -1.26
N ALA A 100 -11.75 11.33 -0.48
CA ALA A 100 -12.97 11.65 0.26
C ALA A 100 -12.75 12.76 1.31
N GLN A 101 -11.58 12.80 1.95
CA GLN A 101 -11.23 13.88 2.88
C GLN A 101 -11.07 15.22 2.16
N THR A 102 -10.37 15.25 1.02
CA THR A 102 -10.19 16.48 0.24
C THR A 102 -11.51 17.01 -0.29
N ASP A 103 -12.41 16.13 -0.73
CA ASP A 103 -13.74 16.53 -1.21
C ASP A 103 -14.59 17.10 -0.08
N LEU A 104 -14.50 16.53 1.12
CA LEU A 104 -15.16 17.06 2.31
C LEU A 104 -14.61 18.44 2.71
N GLU A 105 -13.29 18.62 2.70
CA GLU A 105 -12.65 19.91 3.01
C GLU A 105 -13.01 21.00 1.99
N LEU A 106 -13.07 20.66 0.70
CA LEU A 106 -13.53 21.56 -0.36
C LEU A 106 -15.00 21.94 -0.17
N SER A 107 -15.88 20.97 0.09
CA SER A 107 -17.30 21.25 0.34
C SER A 107 -17.53 22.12 1.58
N GLN A 108 -16.75 21.93 2.64
CA GLN A 108 -16.81 22.80 3.83
C GLN A 108 -16.34 24.23 3.54
N LEU A 109 -15.32 24.37 2.68
CA LEU A 109 -14.82 25.68 2.29
C LEU A 109 -15.83 26.42 1.41
N ASP A 110 -16.43 25.73 0.44
CA ASP A 110 -17.48 26.29 -0.42
C ASP A 110 -18.67 26.78 0.42
N GLN A 111 -19.14 25.96 1.38
CA GLN A 111 -20.22 26.36 2.27
C GLN A 111 -19.87 27.62 3.10
N ARG A 112 -18.64 27.71 3.62
CA ARG A 112 -18.20 28.91 4.36
C ARG A 112 -18.14 30.15 3.48
N LEU A 113 -17.76 29.99 2.21
CA LEU A 113 -17.75 31.09 1.25
C LEU A 113 -19.17 31.56 0.95
N ASP A 114 -20.11 30.64 0.72
CA ASP A 114 -21.52 30.94 0.49
C ASP A 114 -22.15 31.65 1.69
N ASP A 115 -21.86 31.19 2.91
CA ASP A 115 -22.34 31.81 4.15
C ASP A 115 -21.81 33.25 4.30
N GLU A 116 -20.54 33.47 3.95
CA GLU A 116 -19.91 34.80 3.98
C GLU A 116 -20.47 35.74 2.92
N VAL A 117 -20.69 35.25 1.70
CA VAL A 117 -21.35 36.01 0.63
C VAL A 117 -22.75 36.43 1.07
N ALA A 118 -23.55 35.49 1.58
CA ALA A 118 -24.91 35.78 2.07
C ALA A 118 -24.91 36.81 3.22
N ARG A 119 -23.92 36.73 4.12
CA ARG A 119 -23.74 37.71 5.20
C ARG A 119 -23.47 39.11 4.66
N VAL A 120 -22.55 39.22 3.70
CA VAL A 120 -22.20 40.51 3.07
C VAL A 120 -23.38 41.08 2.28
N GLU A 121 -24.12 40.25 1.53
CA GLU A 121 -25.32 40.69 0.81
C GLU A 121 -26.40 41.24 1.76
N LYS A 122 -26.57 40.61 2.92
CA LYS A 122 -27.48 41.09 3.96
C LYS A 122 -27.03 42.44 4.54
N GLN A 123 -25.72 42.62 4.76
CA GLN A 123 -25.16 43.89 5.22
C GLN A 123 -25.39 45.00 4.18
N ILE A 124 -25.07 44.75 2.91
CA ILE A 124 -25.31 45.68 1.80
C ILE A 124 -26.79 46.07 1.72
N SER A 125 -27.68 45.08 1.80
CA SER A 125 -29.12 45.31 1.77
C SER A 125 -29.60 46.18 2.94
N SER A 126 -29.05 45.95 4.14
CA SER A 126 -29.40 46.76 5.32
C SER A 126 -28.90 48.20 5.20
N LEU A 127 -27.67 48.40 4.72
CA LEU A 127 -27.09 49.72 4.51
C LEU A 127 -27.84 50.49 3.44
N SER A 128 -28.18 49.85 2.33
CA SER A 128 -28.98 50.47 1.26
C SER A 128 -30.36 50.91 1.73
N ARG A 129 -31.05 50.10 2.56
CA ARG A 129 -32.33 50.49 3.15
C ARG A 129 -32.21 51.68 4.09
N ASN A 130 -31.22 51.68 4.98
CA ASN A 130 -31.00 52.78 5.92
C ASN A 130 -30.69 54.07 5.16
N LEU A 131 -29.78 54.01 4.18
CA LEU A 131 -29.40 55.16 3.37
C LEU A 131 -30.60 55.73 2.58
N ASN A 132 -31.44 54.88 2.01
CA ASN A 132 -32.66 55.32 1.34
C ASN A 132 -33.67 55.97 2.31
N ALA A 133 -33.84 55.42 3.52
CA ALA A 133 -34.72 56.01 4.53
C ALA A 133 -34.21 57.38 5.00
N ASP A 134 -32.90 57.51 5.19
CA ASP A 134 -32.24 58.77 5.57
C ASP A 134 -32.38 59.81 4.45
N HIS A 135 -32.21 59.41 3.18
CA HIS A 135 -32.45 60.27 2.02
C HIS A 135 -33.90 60.75 1.92
N GLU A 136 -34.89 59.87 2.14
CA GLU A 136 -36.31 60.25 2.07
C GLU A 136 -36.70 61.20 3.21
N THR A 137 -36.13 61.00 4.39
CA THR A 137 -36.30 61.89 5.54
C THR A 137 -35.73 63.27 5.25
N LEU A 138 -34.49 63.34 4.75
CA LEU A 138 -33.85 64.60 4.34
C LEU A 138 -34.65 65.30 3.24
N ARG A 139 -35.12 64.55 2.23
CA ARG A 139 -35.94 65.09 1.14
C ARG A 139 -37.24 65.69 1.66
N SER A 140 -37.95 64.97 2.54
CA SER A 140 -39.19 65.44 3.16
C SER A 140 -38.99 66.71 3.98
N GLU A 141 -37.88 66.80 4.72
CA GLU A 141 -37.51 68.00 5.47
C GLU A 141 -37.23 69.18 4.53
N ILE A 142 -36.43 68.99 3.48
CA ILE A 142 -36.14 70.00 2.47
C ILE A 142 -37.42 70.50 1.79
N GLU A 143 -38.33 69.60 1.41
CA GLU A 143 -39.62 69.93 0.78
C GLU A 143 -40.49 70.76 1.74
N SER A 144 -40.59 70.35 3.01
CA SER A 144 -41.28 71.11 4.07
C SER A 144 -40.67 72.50 4.28
N PHE A 145 -39.35 72.63 4.22
CA PHE A 145 -38.66 73.92 4.30
C PHE A 145 -38.94 74.81 3.08
N SER A 146 -38.88 74.25 1.87
CA SER A 146 -39.21 74.99 0.64
C SER A 146 -40.66 75.48 0.64
N GLY A 147 -41.61 74.63 1.06
CA GLY A 147 -43.02 75.02 1.16
C GLY A 147 -43.24 76.19 2.14
N ARG A 148 -42.51 76.22 3.26
CA ARG A 148 -42.54 77.34 4.21
C ARG A 148 -41.95 78.63 3.64
N LEU A 149 -40.93 78.55 2.81
CA LEU A 149 -40.32 79.71 2.15
C LEU A 149 -41.21 80.30 1.03
N GLN A 150 -42.05 79.47 0.40
CA GLN A 150 -42.94 79.89 -0.68
C GLN A 150 -44.29 80.43 -0.20
N GLN A 151 -44.63 80.28 1.09
CA GLN A 151 -45.81 80.92 1.65
C GLN A 151 -45.56 82.43 1.81
N PRO A 152 -46.44 83.30 1.29
CA PRO A 152 -46.32 84.74 1.46
C PRO A 152 -46.56 85.07 2.95
N THR A 153 -45.48 85.35 3.68
CA THR A 153 -45.53 85.81 5.06
C THR A 153 -46.09 87.23 5.09
N GLU A 154 -47.34 87.40 5.55
CA GLU A 154 -47.96 88.71 5.74
C GLU A 154 -47.38 89.50 6.94
N ASP A 155 -46.43 88.93 7.70
CA ASP A 155 -45.66 89.67 8.72
C ASP A 155 -44.16 89.31 8.65
N PRO A 156 -43.28 90.25 8.22
CA PRO A 156 -41.83 90.07 8.23
C PRO A 156 -41.25 90.42 9.61
N SER A 157 -41.62 89.67 10.66
CA SER A 157 -40.97 89.82 11.97
C SER A 157 -39.73 88.93 12.10
N SER A 158 -38.68 89.46 12.73
CA SER A 158 -37.36 88.87 12.96
C SER A 158 -37.35 87.47 13.59
N THR A 159 -38.47 87.04 14.18
CA THR A 159 -38.72 85.68 14.71
C THR A 159 -38.78 84.60 13.64
N SER A 160 -39.19 84.90 12.40
CA SER A 160 -39.25 83.92 11.31
C SER A 160 -37.86 83.58 10.76
N LEU A 161 -36.98 84.59 10.63
CA LEU A 161 -35.60 84.42 10.16
C LEU A 161 -34.70 83.73 11.20
N THR A 162 -34.87 84.04 12.49
CA THR A 162 -34.15 83.34 13.56
C THR A 162 -34.59 81.87 13.66
N ALA A 163 -35.89 81.59 13.59
CA ALA A 163 -36.38 80.22 13.55
C ALA A 163 -35.91 79.44 12.31
N LEU A 164 -35.77 80.08 11.15
CA LEU A 164 -35.18 79.48 9.96
C LEU A 164 -33.67 79.23 10.12
N SER A 165 -32.94 80.18 10.69
CA SER A 165 -31.50 80.07 10.96
C SER A 165 -31.19 78.93 11.92
N ASP A 166 -31.95 78.79 13.02
CA ASP A 166 -31.77 77.71 13.99
C ASP A 166 -32.02 76.33 13.38
N LYS A 167 -32.98 76.26 12.46
CA LYS A 167 -33.38 75.01 11.81
C LYS A 167 -32.43 74.64 10.67
N LEU A 168 -31.86 75.63 9.97
CA LEU A 168 -30.74 75.43 9.03
C LEU A 168 -29.47 74.97 9.76
N ALA A 169 -29.19 75.56 10.93
CA ALA A 169 -28.10 75.10 11.80
C ALA A 169 -28.34 73.66 12.26
N GLY A 170 -29.56 73.31 12.65
CA GLY A 170 -29.93 71.93 13.00
C GLY A 170 -29.76 70.93 11.84
N LEU A 171 -30.13 71.31 10.61
CA LEU A 171 -29.87 70.51 9.42
C LEU A 171 -28.37 70.37 9.12
N SER A 172 -27.60 71.44 9.29
CA SER A 172 -26.14 71.41 9.13
C SER A 172 -25.50 70.44 10.12
N VAL A 173 -25.91 70.46 11.39
CA VAL A 173 -25.42 69.54 12.41
C VAL A 173 -25.80 68.09 12.10
N ARG A 174 -27.02 67.84 11.59
CA ARG A 174 -27.41 66.49 11.15
C ARG A 174 -26.63 66.03 9.93
N LEU A 175 -26.38 66.91 8.97
CA LEU A 175 -25.57 66.60 7.80
C LEU A 175 -24.13 66.26 8.21
N ASP A 176 -23.55 67.01 9.16
CA ASP A 176 -22.22 66.72 9.70
C ASP A 176 -22.19 65.39 10.47
N ALA A 177 -23.22 65.10 11.26
CA ALA A 177 -23.35 63.82 11.96
C ALA A 177 -23.46 62.64 10.99
N GLU A 178 -24.21 62.80 9.90
CA GLU A 178 -24.40 61.73 8.92
C GLU A 178 -23.21 61.58 7.98
N SER A 179 -22.52 62.68 7.65
CA SER A 179 -21.24 62.65 6.96
C SER A 179 -20.18 61.91 7.80
N SER A 180 -20.18 62.11 9.12
CA SER A 180 -19.32 61.37 10.06
C SER A 180 -19.67 59.88 10.11
N ARG A 181 -20.98 59.54 10.06
CA ARG A 181 -21.44 58.14 10.06
C ARG A 181 -21.09 57.41 8.77
N VAL A 182 -21.22 58.08 7.62
CA VAL A 182 -20.76 57.56 6.32
C VAL A 182 -19.25 57.36 6.32
N HIS A 183 -18.48 58.26 6.93
CA HIS A 183 -17.02 58.11 7.05
C HIS A 183 -16.64 56.88 7.89
N SER A 184 -17.29 56.70 9.04
CA SER A 184 -17.11 55.51 9.89
C SER A 184 -17.46 54.21 9.16
N LEU A 185 -18.57 54.18 8.42
CA LEU A 185 -18.94 53.02 7.61
C LEU A 185 -17.94 52.74 6.48
N ALA A 186 -17.38 53.78 5.85
CA ALA A 186 -16.36 53.63 4.83
C ALA A 186 -15.06 53.05 5.41
N GLU A 187 -14.68 53.44 6.63
CA GLU A 187 -13.55 52.84 7.36
C GLU A 187 -13.80 51.37 7.70
N ASP A 188 -15.00 51.01 8.17
CA ASP A 188 -15.38 49.62 8.48
C ASP A 188 -15.38 48.73 7.24
N VAL A 189 -15.87 49.24 6.11
CA VAL A 189 -15.82 48.54 4.80
C VAL A 189 -14.37 48.40 4.34
N GLY A 190 -13.53 49.42 4.54
CA GLY A 190 -12.10 49.37 4.27
C GLY A 190 -11.38 48.29 5.09
N CYS A 191 -11.68 48.20 6.38
CA CYS A 191 -11.15 47.17 7.28
C CYS A 191 -11.62 45.77 6.86
N SER A 192 -12.91 45.62 6.54
CA SER A 192 -13.49 44.34 6.08
C SER A 192 -12.87 43.88 4.76
N ARG A 193 -12.63 44.81 3.82
CA ARG A 193 -11.94 44.52 2.56
C ARG A 193 -10.49 44.07 2.80
N GLN A 194 -9.74 44.75 3.66
CA GLN A 194 -8.39 44.30 4.02
C GLN A 194 -8.40 42.91 4.65
N SER A 195 -9.38 42.60 5.52
CA SER A 195 -9.53 41.26 6.09
C SER A 195 -9.79 40.21 5.01
N LEU A 196 -10.63 40.50 4.02
CA LEU A 196 -10.89 39.61 2.89
C LEU A 196 -9.65 39.40 2.01
N GLU A 197 -8.87 40.46 1.74
CA GLU A 197 -7.61 40.36 1.00
C GLU A 197 -6.60 39.45 1.73
N VAL A 198 -6.52 39.54 3.06
CA VAL A 198 -5.68 38.64 3.88
C VAL A 198 -6.16 37.19 3.80
N VAL A 199 -7.47 36.95 3.96
CA VAL A 199 -8.05 35.59 3.86
C VAL A 199 -7.82 35.00 2.47
N THR A 200 -7.98 35.80 1.41
CA THR A 200 -7.75 35.36 0.03
C THR A 200 -6.27 35.02 -0.21
N ALA A 201 -5.35 35.82 0.34
CA ALA A 201 -3.92 35.55 0.26
C ALA A 201 -3.52 34.28 1.04
N ASP A 202 -4.11 34.06 2.22
CA ASP A 202 -3.89 32.87 3.02
C ASP A 202 -4.45 31.62 2.34
N LEU A 203 -5.64 31.70 1.72
CA LEU A 203 -6.23 30.63 0.93
C LEU A 203 -5.34 30.27 -0.27
N THR A 204 -4.89 31.27 -1.02
CA THR A 204 -3.99 31.07 -2.17
C THR A 204 -2.71 30.37 -1.73
N ARG A 205 -2.16 30.74 -0.56
CA ARG A 205 -0.96 30.11 0.00
C ARG A 205 -1.21 28.68 0.47
N ALA A 206 -2.36 28.41 1.08
CA ALA A 206 -2.75 27.08 1.54
C ALA A 206 -2.93 26.12 0.35
N VAL A 207 -3.62 26.56 -0.71
CA VAL A 207 -3.81 25.79 -1.94
C VAL A 207 -2.46 25.51 -2.61
N ALA A 208 -1.59 26.51 -2.74
CA ALA A 208 -0.26 26.32 -3.29
C ALA A 208 0.59 25.33 -2.48
N ALA A 209 0.50 25.39 -1.14
CA ALA A 209 1.19 24.44 -0.26
C ALA A 209 0.64 23.01 -0.40
N ALA A 210 -0.68 22.85 -0.47
CA ALA A 210 -1.32 21.55 -0.68
C ALA A 210 -0.91 20.94 -2.03
N GLN A 211 -0.90 21.75 -3.10
CA GLN A 211 -0.48 21.32 -4.43
C GLN A 211 1.01 20.95 -4.49
N ALA A 212 1.88 21.69 -3.80
CA ALA A 212 3.30 21.33 -3.71
C ALA A 212 3.51 20.02 -2.93
N ASN A 213 2.76 19.82 -1.84
CA ASN A 213 2.80 18.59 -1.05
C ASN A 213 2.31 17.38 -1.86
N SER A 214 1.22 17.51 -2.63
CA SER A 214 0.74 16.41 -3.48
C SER A 214 1.72 16.07 -4.60
N THR A 215 2.32 17.08 -5.23
CA THR A 215 3.31 16.90 -6.30
C THR A 215 4.55 16.16 -5.78
N THR A 216 5.08 16.58 -4.63
CA THR A 216 6.24 15.90 -4.01
C THR A 216 5.92 14.50 -3.48
N ALA A 217 4.67 14.23 -3.07
CA ALA A 217 4.23 12.88 -2.71
C ALA A 217 4.15 11.95 -3.94
N LEU A 218 3.60 12.45 -5.05
CA LEU A 218 3.54 11.72 -6.32
C LEU A 218 4.94 11.45 -6.88
N GLU A 219 5.85 12.42 -6.84
CA GLU A 219 7.25 12.22 -7.24
C GLU A 219 7.94 11.14 -6.39
N ARG A 220 7.72 11.12 -5.07
CA ARG A 220 8.26 10.06 -4.21
C ARG A 220 7.72 8.68 -4.56
N LEU A 221 6.41 8.56 -4.79
CA LEU A 221 5.80 7.29 -5.18
C LEU A 221 6.32 6.82 -6.55
N SER A 222 6.47 7.74 -7.50
CA SER A 222 7.05 7.45 -8.82
C SER A 222 8.50 6.98 -8.70
N GLN A 223 9.31 7.63 -7.87
CA GLN A 223 10.69 7.21 -7.64
C GLN A 223 10.75 5.83 -6.98
N GLN A 224 9.92 5.59 -5.97
CA GLN A 224 9.87 4.29 -5.28
C GLN A 224 9.49 3.16 -6.24
N LEU A 225 8.50 3.36 -7.11
CA LEU A 225 8.13 2.39 -8.14
C LEU A 225 9.27 2.14 -9.14
N THR A 226 10.00 3.19 -9.51
CA THR A 226 11.15 3.09 -10.42
C THR A 226 12.28 2.28 -9.78
N ASP A 227 12.57 2.51 -8.50
CA ASP A 227 13.59 1.80 -7.76
C ASP A 227 13.22 0.31 -7.56
N GLU A 228 11.95 0.03 -7.23
CA GLU A 228 11.45 -1.35 -7.11
C GLU A 228 11.51 -2.09 -8.46
N LEU A 229 11.18 -1.44 -9.58
CA LEU A 229 11.34 -2.00 -10.94
C LEU A 229 12.81 -2.29 -11.27
N ALA A 230 13.72 -1.35 -11.00
CA ALA A 230 15.15 -1.55 -11.24
C ALA A 230 15.73 -2.69 -10.38
N GLN A 231 15.21 -2.88 -9.16
CA GLN A 231 15.59 -4.00 -8.31
C GLN A 231 15.06 -5.33 -8.86
N LEU A 232 13.83 -5.34 -9.38
CA LEU A 232 13.25 -6.51 -10.03
C LEU A 232 14.07 -6.90 -11.28
N ASP A 233 14.42 -5.94 -12.14
CA ASP A 233 15.26 -6.20 -13.32
C ASP A 233 16.62 -6.81 -12.94
N LYS A 234 17.26 -6.30 -11.87
CA LYS A 234 18.50 -6.90 -11.35
C LYS A 234 18.31 -8.33 -10.88
N SER A 235 17.18 -8.63 -10.22
CA SER A 235 16.87 -9.98 -9.75
C SER A 235 16.64 -10.94 -10.92
N VAL A 236 15.96 -10.48 -11.98
CA VAL A 236 15.74 -11.24 -13.22
C VAL A 236 17.07 -11.49 -13.92
N ALA A 237 17.90 -10.47 -14.11
CA ALA A 237 19.23 -10.63 -14.73
C ALA A 237 20.14 -11.57 -13.94
N ALA A 238 20.12 -11.50 -12.61
CA ALA A 238 20.87 -12.43 -11.77
C ALA A 238 20.37 -13.88 -11.91
N GLN A 239 19.06 -14.06 -12.08
CA GLN A 239 18.46 -15.37 -12.33
C GLN A 239 18.78 -15.88 -13.73
N GLU A 240 18.74 -15.03 -14.75
CA GLU A 240 19.16 -15.35 -16.10
C GLU A 240 20.63 -15.78 -16.12
N GLN A 241 21.52 -15.07 -15.42
CA GLN A 241 22.92 -15.44 -15.31
C GLN A 241 23.12 -16.80 -14.62
N LYS A 242 22.35 -17.09 -13.56
CA LYS A 242 22.33 -18.43 -12.94
C LYS A 242 21.85 -19.50 -13.92
N SER A 243 20.79 -19.24 -14.68
CA SER A 243 20.29 -20.18 -15.69
C SER A 243 21.28 -20.37 -16.86
N ALA A 244 22.01 -19.32 -17.24
CA ALA A 244 23.04 -19.38 -18.28
C ALA A 244 24.33 -20.07 -17.81
N SER A 245 24.56 -20.16 -16.49
CA SER A 245 25.64 -20.96 -15.91
C SER A 245 25.38 -22.47 -15.90
N PHE A 246 24.18 -22.91 -16.34
CA PHE A 246 23.96 -24.31 -16.71
C PHE A 246 24.90 -24.64 -17.88
N THR A 247 25.83 -25.57 -17.66
CA THR A 247 26.86 -25.87 -18.65
C THR A 247 26.24 -26.40 -19.95
N PRO A 248 26.82 -26.08 -21.11
CA PRO A 248 26.43 -26.68 -22.39
C PRO A 248 26.42 -28.22 -22.34
N GLU A 249 27.26 -28.83 -21.49
CA GLU A 249 27.27 -30.27 -21.24
C GLU A 249 25.99 -30.79 -20.59
N MET A 250 25.38 -30.03 -19.68
CA MET A 250 24.11 -30.41 -19.07
C MET A 250 22.94 -30.28 -20.05
N CYS A 251 22.93 -29.22 -20.88
CA CYS A 251 21.96 -29.06 -21.95
C CYS A 251 22.11 -30.15 -23.02
N MET A 252 23.34 -30.48 -23.42
CA MET A 252 23.66 -31.59 -24.34
C MET A 252 23.25 -32.93 -23.75
N PHE A 253 23.54 -33.17 -22.48
CA PHE A 253 23.17 -34.42 -21.79
C PHE A 253 21.66 -34.60 -21.71
N VAL A 254 20.91 -33.55 -21.35
CA VAL A 254 19.44 -33.59 -21.34
C VAL A 254 18.88 -33.82 -22.76
N ALA A 255 19.43 -33.14 -23.77
CA ALA A 255 19.04 -33.38 -25.17
C ALA A 255 19.35 -34.81 -25.64
N GLU A 256 20.49 -35.38 -25.26
CA GLU A 256 20.86 -36.76 -25.59
C GLU A 256 20.00 -37.78 -24.85
N LEU A 257 19.59 -37.48 -23.60
CA LEU A 257 18.68 -38.31 -22.81
C LEU A 257 17.26 -38.31 -23.42
N PHE A 258 16.79 -37.16 -23.93
CA PHE A 258 15.55 -37.09 -24.70
C PHE A 258 15.65 -37.81 -26.04
N ALA A 259 16.78 -37.71 -26.75
CA ALA A 259 16.98 -38.42 -28.01
C ALA A 259 17.01 -39.94 -27.84
N ARG A 260 17.53 -40.45 -26.70
CA ARG A 260 17.58 -41.88 -26.37
C ARG A 260 16.34 -42.39 -25.63
N LYS A 261 15.37 -41.52 -25.31
CA LYS A 261 14.16 -41.86 -24.57
C LYS A 261 13.42 -43.04 -25.22
N ASP A 262 13.23 -42.99 -26.54
CA ASP A 262 12.47 -44.02 -27.26
C ASP A 262 13.23 -45.36 -27.35
N ASP A 263 14.56 -45.32 -27.39
CA ASP A 263 15.41 -46.53 -27.33
C ASP A 263 15.37 -47.18 -25.94
N ILE A 264 15.40 -46.37 -24.88
CA ILE A 264 15.32 -46.84 -23.49
C ILE A 264 13.94 -47.43 -23.20
N LEU A 265 12.86 -46.77 -23.65
CA LEU A 265 11.50 -47.30 -23.53
C LEU A 265 11.32 -48.60 -24.34
N SER A 266 11.95 -48.70 -25.51
CA SER A 266 11.94 -49.93 -26.32
C SER A 266 12.71 -51.09 -25.66
N LEU A 267 13.78 -50.80 -24.91
CA LEU A 267 14.52 -51.79 -24.14
C LEU A 267 13.75 -52.27 -22.90
N LEU A 268 13.05 -51.36 -22.22
CA LEU A 268 12.17 -51.71 -21.08
C LEU A 268 10.99 -52.57 -21.52
N ASN A 269 10.32 -52.23 -22.62
CA ASN A 269 9.22 -53.03 -23.18
C ASN A 269 9.67 -54.42 -23.68
N ARG A 270 10.96 -54.61 -24.00
CA ARG A 270 11.53 -55.92 -24.33
C ARG A 270 11.85 -56.78 -23.11
N SER A 271 11.95 -56.18 -21.92
CA SER A 271 12.29 -56.89 -20.68
C SER A 271 11.09 -57.53 -19.97
N GLU A 272 9.85 -57.16 -20.33
CA GLU A 272 8.62 -57.75 -19.77
C GLU A 272 8.24 -59.12 -20.37
N THR A 273 8.93 -59.57 -21.42
CA THR A 273 8.79 -60.95 -21.92
C THR A 273 9.78 -61.90 -21.25
N TYR A 274 9.75 -61.99 -19.92
CA TYR A 274 10.24 -63.18 -19.21
C TYR A 274 9.04 -64.03 -18.78
N PRO A 275 8.98 -65.32 -19.17
CA PRO A 275 7.90 -66.20 -18.73
C PRO A 275 7.99 -66.36 -17.21
N SER A 276 6.91 -65.98 -16.53
CA SER A 276 6.67 -66.26 -15.12
C SER A 276 6.96 -67.75 -14.81
N PRO A 277 7.82 -68.06 -13.83
CA PRO A 277 7.97 -69.44 -13.36
C PRO A 277 6.69 -69.85 -12.63
N CYS A 278 6.10 -70.97 -13.05
CA CYS A 278 4.93 -71.59 -12.43
C CYS A 278 5.10 -71.73 -10.90
N PRO A 279 4.05 -71.47 -10.09
CA PRO A 279 4.05 -71.83 -8.69
C PRO A 279 3.53 -73.26 -8.54
N ASP A 280 4.38 -74.15 -8.05
CA ASP A 280 3.91 -75.41 -7.48
C ASP A 280 4.75 -75.73 -6.23
N ILE A 281 4.01 -76.00 -5.15
CA ILE A 281 4.42 -76.69 -3.93
C ILE A 281 5.26 -75.88 -2.93
N LEU A 282 4.60 -75.40 -1.86
CA LEU A 282 4.85 -75.89 -0.49
C LEU A 282 3.75 -75.39 0.46
N ASP A 283 3.01 -76.37 0.97
CA ASP A 283 2.20 -76.32 2.18
C ASP A 283 3.10 -76.16 3.43
N VAL A 284 2.52 -75.63 4.51
CA VAL A 284 2.92 -75.71 5.94
C VAL A 284 3.11 -74.35 6.65
N ALA A 285 2.34 -74.23 7.75
CA ALA A 285 2.48 -73.40 8.95
C ALA A 285 1.83 -72.00 8.97
N GLU A 286 0.52 -72.00 9.21
CA GLU A 286 -0.14 -71.53 10.44
C GLU A 286 0.60 -70.47 11.31
N GLY A 287 -0.06 -69.31 11.46
CA GLY A 287 -0.06 -68.55 12.72
C GLY A 287 0.57 -67.15 12.71
N ALA A 288 -0.24 -66.13 12.45
CA ALA A 288 -0.37 -64.92 13.30
C ALA A 288 -1.23 -63.87 12.59
N ALA A 289 -2.40 -63.60 13.16
CA ALA A 289 -3.24 -62.47 12.83
C ALA A 289 -2.61 -61.15 13.31
N ILE A 290 -2.82 -60.07 12.55
CA ILE A 290 -3.25 -58.73 13.01
C ILE A 290 -3.51 -57.88 11.73
N PRO A 291 -4.64 -57.15 11.64
CA PRO A 291 -5.02 -56.41 10.44
C PRO A 291 -4.42 -55.00 10.43
N LEU A 292 -3.98 -54.52 9.26
CA LEU A 292 -3.78 -53.09 9.04
C LEU A 292 -4.55 -52.66 7.79
N ASP A 293 -5.46 -51.72 8.02
CA ASP A 293 -6.36 -51.14 7.06
C ASP A 293 -5.62 -50.53 5.86
N THR A 294 -6.05 -50.94 4.67
CA THR A 294 -5.85 -50.20 3.44
C THR A 294 -7.12 -49.39 3.20
N SER A 295 -6.98 -48.08 3.09
CA SER A 295 -7.99 -47.22 2.47
C SER A 295 -7.25 -46.21 1.60
N SER A 296 -7.04 -46.65 0.36
CA SER A 296 -6.92 -45.79 -0.81
C SER A 296 -8.33 -45.43 -1.25
N SER A 297 -8.64 -44.13 -1.31
CA SER A 297 -9.83 -43.64 -2.02
C SER A 297 -9.42 -42.67 -3.11
N THR A 298 -9.65 -43.14 -4.32
CA THR A 298 -9.61 -42.48 -5.62
C THR A 298 -10.77 -41.50 -5.80
N ALA A 299 -10.47 -40.45 -6.57
CA ALA A 299 -11.27 -39.85 -7.64
C ALA A 299 -12.59 -39.10 -7.32
N SER A 300 -12.49 -37.79 -7.58
CA SER A 300 -13.24 -37.04 -8.60
C SER A 300 -14.73 -36.74 -8.47
N ASP A 301 -14.98 -35.44 -8.65
CA ASP A 301 -16.01 -34.76 -9.46
C ASP A 301 -17.28 -34.17 -8.81
N PRO A 302 -17.79 -33.06 -9.40
CA PRO A 302 -18.60 -32.05 -8.72
C PRO A 302 -20.08 -32.16 -9.08
N GLY A 303 -20.92 -31.48 -8.29
CA GLY A 303 -22.35 -31.38 -8.56
C GLY A 303 -22.92 -30.05 -8.12
N GLU A 304 -23.39 -29.28 -9.10
CA GLU A 304 -24.32 -28.16 -9.00
C GLU A 304 -25.61 -28.54 -8.25
N GLY A 305 -26.27 -27.55 -7.66
CA GLY A 305 -27.59 -27.71 -7.07
C GLY A 305 -28.21 -26.40 -6.58
N ASP A 306 -28.84 -25.68 -7.50
CA ASP A 306 -29.86 -24.66 -7.25
C ASP A 306 -30.99 -25.18 -6.34
N LYS A 307 -31.55 -24.30 -5.48
CA LYS A 307 -32.98 -23.90 -5.50
C LYS A 307 -33.41 -23.04 -4.29
N ASN A 308 -33.85 -21.83 -4.60
CA ASN A 308 -35.04 -21.09 -4.14
C ASN A 308 -35.80 -21.54 -2.86
N CYS A 309 -36.20 -20.55 -2.05
CA CYS A 309 -37.61 -20.31 -1.67
C CYS A 309 -37.84 -18.84 -1.26
N GLU A 310 -38.74 -18.17 -1.98
CA GLU A 310 -39.43 -16.93 -1.60
C GLU A 310 -40.50 -17.18 -0.53
N GLY A 311 -40.87 -16.13 0.20
CA GLY A 311 -42.07 -16.09 1.02
C GLY A 311 -42.26 -14.72 1.69
N ALA A 312 -42.96 -13.81 1.01
CA ALA A 312 -43.49 -12.56 1.56
C ALA A 312 -44.78 -12.80 2.37
N ILE A 313 -45.16 -11.87 3.27
CA ILE A 313 -46.53 -11.35 3.53
C ILE A 313 -46.45 -10.17 4.54
N GLU A 314 -46.86 -8.99 4.04
CA GLU A 314 -47.71 -7.91 4.58
C GLU A 314 -47.50 -7.21 5.96
N SER A 315 -47.55 -5.87 5.89
CA SER A 315 -47.72 -4.82 6.95
C SER A 315 -49.22 -4.69 7.38
N PRO A 316 -49.75 -3.64 8.09
CA PRO A 316 -49.19 -2.39 8.65
C PRO A 316 -49.75 -1.93 10.04
N ASN A 317 -49.19 -0.88 10.68
CA ASN A 317 -49.93 0.34 11.13
C ASN A 317 -49.14 1.35 12.01
N THR A 318 -49.20 2.62 11.57
CA THR A 318 -49.33 3.94 12.27
C THR A 318 -48.46 4.41 13.46
N SER A 319 -47.85 5.60 13.22
CA SER A 319 -47.26 6.70 14.05
C SER A 319 -48.08 7.21 15.26
N PRO A 320 -47.69 8.20 16.14
CA PRO A 320 -46.45 9.01 16.29
C PRO A 320 -45.86 9.12 17.75
N PHE A 321 -44.69 9.80 17.86
CA PHE A 321 -43.92 10.36 19.02
C PHE A 321 -44.72 10.84 20.28
N PRO A 322 -44.13 11.05 21.50
CA PRO A 322 -42.75 11.56 21.75
C PRO A 322 -41.94 11.07 22.99
N GLU A 323 -40.63 11.36 22.95
CA GLU A 323 -39.76 11.88 24.04
C GLU A 323 -39.76 11.20 25.43
N ALA A 324 -38.70 10.42 25.73
CA ALA A 324 -38.17 10.28 27.09
C ALA A 324 -36.73 9.74 27.10
N SER A 325 -35.88 10.44 27.85
CA SER A 325 -34.50 10.13 28.20
C SER A 325 -34.27 8.68 28.62
N LEU A 326 -33.24 8.04 28.07
CA LEU A 326 -32.60 6.90 28.71
C LEU A 326 -31.08 6.96 28.52
N GLN A 327 -30.42 7.18 29.65
CA GLN A 327 -28.99 7.01 29.84
C GLN A 327 -28.62 5.58 29.49
N HIS A 328 -27.76 5.38 28.49
CA HIS A 328 -27.03 4.14 28.31
C HIS A 328 -25.57 4.35 28.70
N ASP A 329 -25.28 3.92 29.93
CA ASP A 329 -23.95 3.56 30.41
C ASP A 329 -23.34 2.50 29.47
N HIS A 330 -22.47 2.94 28.56
CA HIS A 330 -21.52 2.05 27.90
C HIS A 330 -20.21 2.03 28.69
N ARG A 331 -20.14 1.08 29.63
CA ARG A 331 -18.90 0.57 30.20
C ARG A 331 -18.13 -0.18 29.09
N PRO A 332 -16.91 0.22 28.70
CA PRO A 332 -16.08 -0.62 27.86
C PRO A 332 -15.39 -1.65 28.76
N THR A 333 -15.86 -2.89 28.68
CA THR A 333 -15.15 -4.10 29.11
C THR A 333 -13.79 -4.16 28.41
N GLY A 334 -12.74 -4.41 29.20
CA GLY A 334 -11.36 -4.42 28.74
C GLY A 334 -11.05 -5.57 27.78
N ALA A 335 -10.38 -5.21 26.69
CA ALA A 335 -9.40 -6.01 25.95
C ALA A 335 -8.72 -5.07 24.96
N GLY A 336 -7.45 -4.72 25.20
CA GLY A 336 -6.71 -3.86 24.25
C GLY A 336 -5.48 -3.15 24.80
N LYS A 337 -4.62 -3.83 25.57
CA LYS A 337 -3.23 -3.36 25.75
C LYS A 337 -2.36 -3.88 24.60
N PRO A 338 -2.40 -3.22 23.42
CA PRO A 338 -1.17 -3.03 22.64
C PRO A 338 -0.99 -1.62 22.01
N GLN A 339 -1.74 -0.58 22.41
CA GLN A 339 -1.63 0.75 21.76
C GLN A 339 -0.28 1.46 22.00
N VAL A 340 0.34 1.33 23.18
CA VAL A 340 1.67 1.92 23.49
C VAL A 340 2.70 1.56 22.41
N SER A 341 2.76 0.26 22.10
CA SER A 341 3.80 -0.31 21.25
C SER A 341 3.65 0.22 19.83
N ALA A 342 2.42 0.28 19.31
CA ALA A 342 2.16 0.80 17.97
C ALA A 342 2.58 2.27 17.82
N ARG A 343 2.25 3.13 18.80
CA ARG A 343 2.61 4.56 18.73
C ARG A 343 4.11 4.80 18.87
N PHE A 344 4.77 4.10 19.79
CA PHE A 344 6.21 4.17 19.94
C PHE A 344 6.93 3.66 18.68
N MET A 345 6.48 2.54 18.11
CA MET A 345 7.02 2.00 16.87
C MET A 345 6.85 2.97 15.70
N ALA A 346 5.70 3.65 15.57
CA ALA A 346 5.49 4.66 14.54
C ALA A 346 6.49 5.83 14.65
N VAL A 347 6.78 6.31 15.87
CA VAL A 347 7.82 7.33 16.10
C VAL A 347 9.21 6.77 15.77
N GLY A 348 9.48 5.52 16.11
CA GLY A 348 10.74 4.82 15.79
C GLY A 348 10.97 4.68 14.28
N GLU A 349 9.96 4.28 13.51
CA GLU A 349 9.98 4.20 12.05
C GLU A 349 10.23 5.58 11.43
N LEU A 350 9.56 6.61 11.95
CA LEU A 350 9.74 7.99 11.52
C LEU A 350 11.18 8.48 11.78
N LEU A 351 11.76 8.13 12.93
CA LEU A 351 13.14 8.43 13.28
C LEU A 351 14.11 7.71 12.35
N GLN A 352 13.86 6.43 12.06
CA GLN A 352 14.68 5.64 11.12
C GLN A 352 14.66 6.24 9.72
N LYS A 353 13.48 6.62 9.22
CA LYS A 353 13.31 7.28 7.90
C LYS A 353 14.08 8.60 7.80
N HIS A 354 14.04 9.41 8.85
CA HIS A 354 14.82 10.65 8.87
C HIS A 354 16.32 10.38 9.01
N ASN A 355 16.72 9.34 9.75
CA ASN A 355 18.12 8.96 9.87
C ASN A 355 18.70 8.48 8.52
N THR A 356 17.94 7.72 7.72
CA THR A 356 18.36 7.36 6.36
C THR A 356 18.49 8.60 5.48
N SER A 357 17.54 9.54 5.55
CA SER A 357 17.60 10.80 4.79
C SER A 357 18.80 11.66 5.18
N TYR A 358 19.11 11.74 6.46
CA TYR A 358 20.25 12.49 6.99
C TYR A 358 21.59 11.91 6.52
N ARG A 359 21.69 10.58 6.43
CA ARG A 359 22.90 9.89 5.95
C ARG A 359 23.10 10.02 4.45
N SER A 360 22.01 10.07 3.68
CA SER A 360 22.10 10.22 2.22
C SER A 360 22.41 11.65 1.80
N ASP A 361 21.86 12.64 2.50
CA ASP A 361 22.04 14.06 2.18
C ASP A 361 22.17 14.87 3.48
N ALA A 362 23.37 15.39 3.74
CA ALA A 362 23.67 16.13 4.95
C ALA A 362 22.94 17.50 4.91
N PRO A 363 22.06 17.80 5.88
CA PRO A 363 21.26 19.01 5.83
C PRO A 363 22.12 20.27 5.98
N LYS A 364 21.78 21.32 5.24
CA LYS A 364 22.42 22.65 5.37
C LYS A 364 22.24 23.26 6.77
N SER A 365 21.19 22.87 7.48
CA SER A 365 20.92 23.31 8.85
C SER A 365 20.36 22.15 9.67
N GLU A 366 21.16 21.70 10.64
CA GLU A 366 20.80 20.70 11.64
C GLU A 366 19.50 21.04 12.37
N VAL A 367 19.38 22.30 12.79
CA VAL A 367 18.22 22.76 13.58
C VAL A 367 16.94 22.70 12.76
N VAL A 368 16.99 23.09 11.48
CA VAL A 368 15.83 23.00 10.59
C VAL A 368 15.46 21.54 10.34
N PHE A 369 16.46 20.66 10.18
CA PHE A 369 16.24 19.24 9.98
C PHE A 369 15.56 18.59 11.19
N VAL A 370 16.02 18.88 12.41
CA VAL A 370 15.39 18.43 13.65
C VAL A 370 13.94 18.94 13.74
N TRP A 371 13.68 20.20 13.37
CA TRP A 371 12.31 20.72 13.35
C TRP A 371 11.40 20.03 12.35
N ASN A 372 11.92 19.67 11.17
CA ASN A 372 11.17 18.92 10.17
C ASN A 372 10.77 17.54 10.72
N PHE A 373 11.70 16.86 11.40
CA PHE A 373 11.39 15.61 12.10
C PHE A 373 10.29 15.81 13.14
N LEU A 374 10.45 16.77 14.07
CA LEU A 374 9.46 17.01 15.13
C LEU A 374 8.07 17.36 14.58
N ARG A 375 8.00 18.10 13.47
CA ARG A 375 6.74 18.44 12.78
C ARG A 375 6.09 17.26 12.07
N SER A 376 6.87 16.25 11.69
CA SER A 376 6.34 15.05 11.04
C SER A 376 5.70 14.07 12.01
N ILE A 377 5.83 14.28 13.32
CA ILE A 377 5.14 13.51 14.36
C ILE A 377 3.68 13.99 14.45
N THR A 378 2.75 13.17 13.98
CA THR A 378 1.31 13.49 13.95
C THR A 378 0.64 13.40 15.33
N ASP A 379 1.16 12.56 16.22
CA ASP A 379 0.68 12.42 17.61
C ASP A 379 1.22 13.58 18.46
N ILE A 380 0.38 14.59 18.67
CA ILE A 380 0.70 15.82 19.43
C ILE A 380 1.18 15.51 20.86
N PRO A 381 0.51 14.63 21.64
CA PRO A 381 1.03 14.18 22.94
C PRO A 381 2.47 13.63 22.89
N TRP A 382 2.79 12.77 21.92
CA TRP A 382 4.14 12.24 21.73
C TRP A 382 5.16 13.31 21.33
N MET A 383 4.79 14.21 20.41
CA MET A 383 5.64 15.34 20.04
C MET A 383 5.98 16.20 21.28
N ARG A 384 4.99 16.50 22.13
CA ARG A 384 5.21 17.27 23.36
C ARG A 384 6.08 16.52 24.37
N PHE A 385 5.90 15.20 24.50
CA PHE A 385 6.73 14.38 25.36
C PHE A 385 8.20 14.42 24.92
N ILE A 386 8.46 14.25 23.62
CA ILE A 386 9.82 14.36 23.07
C ILE A 386 10.40 15.76 23.30
N GLN A 387 9.63 16.82 23.03
CA GLN A 387 10.07 18.20 23.31
C GLN A 387 10.43 18.40 24.78
N LYS A 388 9.68 17.80 25.70
CA LYS A 388 9.97 17.82 27.14
C LYS A 388 11.26 17.06 27.47
N THR A 389 11.47 15.86 26.93
CA THR A 389 12.71 15.09 27.10
C THR A 389 13.92 15.86 26.59
N LEU A 390 13.81 16.52 25.44
CA LEU A 390 14.89 17.33 24.89
C LEU A 390 15.24 18.54 25.76
N LEU A 391 14.23 19.14 26.40
CA LEU A 391 14.41 20.24 27.34
C LEU A 391 15.13 19.77 28.62
N GLU A 392 14.87 18.54 29.06
CA GLU A 392 15.50 17.93 30.24
C GLU A 392 16.94 17.48 29.96
N ASP A 393 17.20 16.85 28.82
CA ASP A 393 18.51 16.33 28.44
C ASP A 393 19.51 17.42 28.01
N HIS A 394 19.01 18.49 27.38
CA HIS A 394 19.85 19.51 26.76
C HIS A 394 19.37 20.94 27.10
N PRO A 395 19.30 21.33 28.39
CA PRO A 395 18.75 22.63 28.82
C PRO A 395 19.54 23.84 28.27
N ASP A 396 20.81 23.65 27.92
CA ASP A 396 21.68 24.71 27.39
C ASP A 396 21.37 25.02 25.92
N LEU A 397 20.79 24.05 25.20
CA LEU A 397 20.58 24.08 23.75
C LEU A 397 19.10 24.11 23.39
N VAL A 398 18.23 23.62 24.27
CA VAL A 398 16.79 23.58 24.13
C VAL A 398 16.20 24.42 25.25
N TYR A 399 15.37 25.40 24.92
CA TYR A 399 14.75 26.28 25.90
C TYR A 399 13.26 26.46 25.59
N ARG A 400 12.44 26.76 26.62
CA ARG A 400 11.01 27.02 26.38
C ARG A 400 10.83 28.27 25.53
N ALA A 401 10.04 28.15 24.47
CA ALA A 401 9.70 29.30 23.64
C ALA A 401 8.95 30.32 24.50
N LYS A 402 9.37 31.60 24.50
CA LYS A 402 8.56 32.68 25.09
C LYS A 402 7.26 32.72 24.31
N LYS A 403 6.12 32.42 24.96
CA LYS A 403 4.76 32.33 24.38
C LYS A 403 4.54 33.37 23.27
N ALA A 404 4.82 32.99 22.02
CA ALA A 404 4.35 33.68 20.84
C ALA A 404 3.06 32.96 20.48
N GLY A 405 1.91 33.62 20.62
CA GLY A 405 0.57 33.04 20.65
C GLY A 405 0.08 32.29 19.40
N ARG A 406 0.99 31.81 18.54
CA ARG A 406 0.69 31.05 17.30
C ARG A 406 1.67 29.90 17.00
N ALA A 407 2.72 29.70 17.80
CA ALA A 407 3.67 28.60 17.54
C ALA A 407 3.16 27.28 18.13
N ALA A 408 3.07 26.24 17.30
CA ALA A 408 2.64 24.89 17.69
C ALA A 408 3.67 24.11 18.54
N HIS A 409 4.76 24.75 18.97
CA HIS A 409 5.89 24.10 19.62
C HIS A 409 6.21 24.77 20.96
N ASP A 410 6.44 23.95 22.00
CA ASP A 410 6.67 24.44 23.37
C ASP A 410 8.15 24.80 23.61
N VAL A 411 9.05 24.39 22.72
CA VAL A 411 10.50 24.57 22.83
C VAL A 411 11.10 25.30 21.62
N SER A 412 12.28 25.87 21.82
CA SER A 412 13.12 26.51 20.81
C SER A 412 14.52 25.90 20.88
N LEU A 413 15.13 25.66 19.71
CA LEU A 413 16.44 25.04 19.58
C LEU A 413 17.48 26.12 19.25
N ARG A 414 18.63 26.11 19.95
CA ARG A 414 19.78 26.98 19.65
C ARG A 414 20.63 26.42 18.52
N ASN A 415 21.39 27.32 17.88
CA ASN A 415 22.48 26.94 16.98
C ASN A 415 23.50 26.10 17.75
N GLY A 416 23.77 24.87 17.30
CA GLY A 416 24.61 23.88 17.98
C GLY A 416 23.86 22.67 18.55
N PHE A 417 22.52 22.68 18.48
CA PHE A 417 21.73 21.46 18.59
C PHE A 417 21.82 20.67 17.27
N THR A 418 22.19 19.40 17.34
CA THR A 418 22.47 18.54 16.18
C THR A 418 21.55 17.33 16.14
N TRP A 419 21.38 16.73 14.97
CA TRP A 419 20.62 15.49 14.79
C TRP A 419 21.13 14.35 15.69
N ALA A 420 22.44 14.27 15.89
CA ALA A 420 23.05 13.26 16.77
C ALA A 420 22.57 13.38 18.23
N LYS A 421 22.45 14.61 18.75
CA LYS A 421 21.96 14.86 20.12
C LYS A 421 20.49 14.49 20.27
N LEU A 422 19.66 14.81 19.28
CA LEU A 422 18.28 14.33 19.23
C LEU A 422 18.22 12.80 19.29
N CYS A 423 19.00 12.11 18.46
CA CYS A 423 19.03 10.64 18.45
C CYS A 423 19.49 10.07 19.80
N GLU A 424 20.46 10.70 20.45
CA GLU A 424 20.92 10.32 21.79
C GLU A 424 19.80 10.44 22.83
N SER A 425 19.06 11.56 22.84
CA SER A 425 17.88 11.74 23.70
C SER A 425 16.79 10.72 23.41
N MET A 426 16.51 10.44 22.13
CA MET A 426 15.51 9.44 21.74
C MET A 426 15.90 8.04 22.19
N ALA A 427 17.19 7.70 22.17
CA ALA A 427 17.70 6.40 22.64
C ALA A 427 17.59 6.24 24.17
N LYS A 428 17.52 7.35 24.92
CA LYS A 428 17.30 7.34 26.39
C LYS A 428 15.83 7.17 26.78
N ILE A 429 14.89 7.32 25.84
CA ILE A 429 13.48 7.07 26.08
C ILE A 429 13.26 5.56 26.21
N ASP A 430 13.38 5.05 27.43
CA ASP A 430 13.00 3.68 27.77
C ASP A 430 11.46 3.55 27.76
N MET A 431 10.95 2.44 27.22
CA MET A 431 9.51 2.12 27.25
C MET A 431 8.93 2.14 28.67
N ASN A 432 9.77 1.86 29.69
CA ASN A 432 9.36 1.90 31.08
C ASN A 432 9.12 3.32 31.62
N ASN A 433 9.73 4.35 31.02
CA ASN A 433 9.62 5.74 31.46
C ASN A 433 8.57 6.56 30.68
N ILE A 434 7.80 5.92 29.79
CA ILE A 434 6.70 6.56 29.08
C ILE A 434 5.53 6.81 30.05
N PRO A 435 5.05 8.06 30.20
CA PRO A 435 3.89 8.40 31.03
C PRO A 435 2.66 7.55 30.72
N GLU A 436 1.86 7.18 31.74
CA GLU A 436 0.70 6.29 31.56
C GLU A 436 -0.34 6.79 30.57
N HIS A 437 -0.48 8.10 30.37
CA HIS A 437 -1.41 8.66 29.38
C HIS A 437 -0.90 8.57 27.93
N LEU A 438 0.37 8.21 27.73
CA LEU A 438 0.99 7.92 26.44
C LEU A 438 1.18 6.40 26.23
N ARG A 439 0.83 5.60 27.24
CA ARG A 439 0.71 4.15 27.17
C ARG A 439 -0.70 3.79 26.65
#